data_AF-A0A9E7I413-F1
#
_entry.id   AF-A0A9E7I413-F1
#
_cell.length_a   1.000
_cell.length_b   1.000
_cell.length_c   1.000
_cell.angle_alpha   90.00
_cell.angle_beta   90.00
_cell.angle_gamma   90.00
#
_symmetry.space_group_name_H-M   'P 1'
#
loop_
_entity.id
_entity.type
_entity.pdbx_description
1 polymer ?
#
loop_
_entity_poly.entity_id
_entity_poly.type
_entity_poly.pdbx_seq_one_letter_code
_entity_poly.pdbx_strand_id
1 'polypeptide(L)'
;MSKEALVEEFGISNLKSLCFPYSVVHMIVVVGFPSKSGECAPCFGFRSVIISQIIFYFILEDFVFYWGHRTLHTKWLYKHVHSIHHEYATPFGLTSEYAHPAEILFLGFATVVGPALTGPHLFTLWLWMILRVLETVEAHSGYHFPWSPSNFLPLYGGADFHDYHHRVLYTKSGNYASTFVYMDWLFGTDKGYRKLKAVEEVEGKNY
;
A
#
# COMPACT_ATOMS: atom_id res chain seq x y z
N MET A 1 4.12 16.21 47.93
CA MET A 1 3.97 16.49 46.49
C MET A 1 2.86 15.58 45.99
N SER A 2 1.68 16.14 45.70
CA SER A 2 0.45 15.38 45.48
C SER A 2 0.28 14.98 44.01
N LYS A 3 -0.53 13.95 43.76
CA LYS A 3 -0.71 13.30 42.45
C LYS A 3 -1.24 14.25 41.37
N GLU A 4 -1.79 15.40 41.74
CA GLU A 4 -2.27 16.41 40.80
C GLU A 4 -1.15 17.15 40.05
N ALA A 5 0.07 17.20 40.60
CA ALA A 5 1.17 17.97 40.01
C ALA A 5 1.84 17.30 38.80
N LEU A 6 1.66 16.00 38.59
CA LEU A 6 2.26 15.27 37.45
C LEU A 6 1.44 15.36 36.16
N VAL A 7 0.18 15.79 36.24
CA VAL A 7 -0.73 15.88 35.09
C VAL A 7 -0.55 17.20 34.31
N GLU A 8 0.01 18.24 34.95
CA GLU A 8 0.31 19.51 34.28
C GLU A 8 1.62 19.50 33.46
N GLU A 9 2.58 18.61 33.78
CA GLU A 9 3.87 18.56 33.07
C GLU A 9 3.78 17.79 31.74
N PHE A 10 2.78 16.90 31.59
CA PHE A 10 2.45 16.23 30.33
C PHE A 10 1.21 16.86 29.71
N GLY A 11 1.42 17.87 28.87
CA GLY A 11 0.37 18.68 28.22
C GLY A 11 -0.63 17.90 27.36
N ILE A 12 -1.69 17.39 28.00
CA ILE A 12 -2.91 16.85 27.35
C ILE A 12 -3.93 18.00 27.16
N SER A 13 -3.49 19.13 26.61
CA SER A 13 -4.39 20.24 26.26
C SER A 13 -4.56 20.42 24.74
N ASN A 14 -3.85 19.64 23.92
CA ASN A 14 -3.80 19.82 22.46
C ASN A 14 -4.52 18.73 21.63
N LEU A 15 -5.30 17.82 22.22
CA LEU A 15 -6.04 16.82 21.45
C LEU A 15 -7.18 17.42 20.58
N LYS A 16 -7.71 18.60 20.95
CA LYS A 16 -8.77 19.26 20.14
C LYS A 16 -8.24 19.88 18.85
N SER A 17 -6.97 20.28 18.83
CA SER A 17 -6.29 20.85 17.67
C SER A 17 -5.99 19.79 16.59
N LEU A 18 -5.87 18.52 17.00
CA LEU A 18 -5.64 17.40 16.09
C LEU A 18 -6.91 16.99 15.32
N CYS A 19 -8.11 17.33 15.79
CA CYS A 19 -9.37 17.04 15.09
C CYS A 19 -9.63 17.98 13.89
N PHE A 20 -8.95 19.12 13.80
CA PHE A 20 -9.21 20.11 12.75
C PHE A 20 -8.69 19.71 11.35
N PRO A 21 -7.56 18.99 11.18
CA PRO A 21 -7.21 18.43 9.88
C PRO A 21 -8.01 17.17 9.49
N TYR A 22 -8.63 16.47 10.45
CA TYR A 22 -9.44 15.27 10.20
C TYR A 22 -10.72 15.57 9.39
N SER A 23 -11.35 16.72 9.62
CA SER A 23 -12.60 17.09 8.97
C SER A 23 -12.43 17.47 7.49
N VAL A 24 -11.26 17.94 7.07
CA VAL A 24 -11.01 18.35 5.69
C VAL A 24 -10.78 17.14 4.77
N VAL A 25 -10.09 16.10 5.24
CA VAL A 25 -9.90 14.86 4.46
C VAL A 25 -11.16 13.99 4.49
N HIS A 26 -11.88 13.96 5.62
CA HIS A 26 -13.24 13.39 5.65
C HIS A 26 -14.16 14.09 4.63
N MET A 27 -14.09 15.42 4.50
CA MET A 27 -14.88 16.15 3.51
C MET A 27 -14.47 15.84 2.07
N ILE A 28 -13.21 15.55 1.77
CA ILE A 28 -12.80 15.23 0.39
C ILE A 28 -13.19 13.81 -0.01
N VAL A 29 -13.20 12.85 0.94
CA VAL A 29 -13.60 11.45 0.67
C VAL A 29 -15.12 11.25 0.81
N VAL A 30 -15.81 12.05 1.63
CA VAL A 30 -17.27 11.92 1.89
C VAL A 30 -18.11 13.00 1.19
N VAL A 31 -17.54 14.13 0.78
CA VAL A 31 -18.33 15.29 0.31
C VAL A 31 -17.79 15.83 -1.02
N GLY A 32 -18.21 15.17 -2.10
CA GLY A 32 -18.43 15.88 -3.35
C GLY A 32 -19.63 16.81 -3.19
N PHE A 33 -19.36 18.11 -3.18
CA PHE A 33 -20.27 19.27 -3.15
C PHE A 33 -20.79 19.75 -1.77
N PRO A 34 -20.54 21.03 -1.40
CA PRO A 34 -21.29 21.66 -0.34
C PRO A 34 -22.75 21.80 -0.80
N SER A 35 -23.62 20.93 -0.28
CA SER A 35 -25.08 21.08 -0.42
C SER A 35 -25.47 22.45 0.14
N LYS A 36 -26.01 23.30 -0.74
CA LYS A 36 -26.67 24.52 -0.30
C LYS A 36 -27.93 24.11 0.45
N SER A 37 -27.95 24.36 1.76
CA SER A 37 -29.13 24.53 2.60
C SER A 37 -30.41 23.78 2.15
N GLY A 38 -30.59 22.54 2.61
CA GLY A 38 -31.90 21.87 2.58
C GLY A 38 -31.94 20.46 2.00
N GLU A 39 -30.87 19.99 1.36
CA GLU A 39 -30.82 18.62 0.85
C GLU A 39 -30.06 17.71 1.84
N CYS A 40 -30.73 16.66 2.34
CA CYS A 40 -30.08 15.59 3.10
C CYS A 40 -28.83 15.15 2.34
N ALA A 41 -27.66 15.21 2.99
CA ALA A 41 -26.44 14.62 2.45
C ALA A 41 -26.77 13.23 1.88
N PRO A 42 -26.21 12.82 0.72
CA PRO A 42 -26.53 11.53 0.15
C PRO A 42 -26.32 10.47 1.23
N CYS A 43 -27.37 9.75 1.58
CA CYS A 43 -27.27 8.61 2.49
C CYS A 43 -26.49 7.53 1.75
N PHE A 44 -25.17 7.67 1.65
CA PHE A 44 -24.33 6.62 1.11
C PHE A 44 -24.56 5.39 1.98
N GLY A 45 -25.14 4.35 1.39
CA GLY A 45 -25.39 3.12 2.10
C GLY A 45 -24.09 2.60 2.70
N PHE A 46 -24.17 1.92 3.85
CA PHE A 46 -23.01 1.34 4.54
C PHE A 46 -22.04 0.59 3.60
N ARG A 47 -22.60 -0.14 2.62
CA ARG A 47 -21.84 -0.84 1.57
C ARG A 47 -21.02 0.11 0.68
N SER A 48 -21.62 1.20 0.23
CA SER A 48 -20.96 2.20 -0.62
C SER A 48 -19.81 2.89 0.12
N VAL A 49 -19.98 3.16 1.43
CA VAL A 49 -18.92 3.70 2.28
C VAL A 49 -17.76 2.70 2.41
N ILE A 50 -18.04 1.42 2.69
CA ILE A 50 -17.00 0.40 2.75
C ILE A 50 -16.24 0.32 1.43
N ILE A 51 -16.95 0.18 0.30
CA ILE A 51 -16.31 -0.01 -1.01
C ILE A 51 -15.45 1.22 -1.37
N SER A 52 -15.98 2.43 -1.20
CA SER A 52 -15.23 3.66 -1.49
C SER A 52 -14.00 3.80 -0.59
N GLN A 53 -14.11 3.47 0.70
CA GLN A 53 -12.98 3.47 1.63
C GLN A 53 -11.91 2.45 1.22
N ILE A 54 -12.29 1.21 0.89
CA ILE A 54 -11.33 0.18 0.47
C ILE A 54 -10.59 0.59 -0.81
N ILE A 55 -11.32 1.09 -1.82
CA ILE A 55 -10.70 1.58 -3.06
C ILE A 55 -9.73 2.73 -2.75
N PHE A 56 -10.16 3.68 -1.92
CA PHE A 56 -9.32 4.79 -1.51
C PHE A 56 -8.05 4.31 -0.79
N TYR A 57 -8.14 3.32 0.09
CA TYR A 57 -6.98 2.79 0.81
C TYR A 57 -6.00 2.10 -0.13
N PHE A 58 -6.47 1.28 -1.08
CA PHE A 58 -5.57 0.68 -2.07
C PHE A 58 -4.82 1.73 -2.89
N ILE A 59 -5.51 2.76 -3.38
CA ILE A 59 -4.87 3.81 -4.18
C ILE A 59 -3.84 4.59 -3.37
N LEU A 60 -4.19 4.97 -2.13
CA LEU A 60 -3.31 5.76 -1.28
C LEU A 60 -2.11 4.93 -0.78
N GLU A 61 -2.34 3.69 -0.39
CA GLU A 61 -1.30 2.78 0.05
C GLU A 61 -0.31 2.52 -1.09
N ASP A 62 -0.79 2.21 -2.30
CA ASP A 62 0.07 2.07 -3.48
C ASP A 62 0.92 3.30 -3.74
N PHE A 63 0.31 4.49 -3.62
CA PHE A 63 1.03 5.75 -3.82
C PHE A 63 2.18 5.88 -2.81
N VAL A 64 1.89 5.69 -1.52
CA VAL A 64 2.89 5.85 -0.44
C VAL A 64 3.95 4.76 -0.53
N PHE A 65 3.52 3.52 -0.77
CA PHE A 65 4.38 2.35 -0.93
C PHE A 65 5.34 2.55 -2.09
N TYR A 66 4.85 2.90 -3.29
CA TYR A 66 5.67 3.08 -4.49
C TYR A 66 6.86 4.03 -4.23
N TRP A 67 6.60 5.19 -3.64
CA TRP A 67 7.66 6.18 -3.38
C TRP A 67 8.63 5.74 -2.30
N GLY A 68 8.13 5.16 -1.21
CA GLY A 68 9.01 4.67 -0.15
C GLY A 68 9.82 3.46 -0.58
N HIS A 69 9.22 2.51 -1.29
CA HIS A 69 9.89 1.35 -1.86
C HIS A 69 10.98 1.76 -2.86
N ARG A 70 10.67 2.68 -3.77
CA ARG A 70 11.67 3.27 -4.66
C ARG A 70 12.81 3.96 -3.89
N THR A 71 12.52 4.56 -2.74
CA THR A 71 13.52 5.19 -1.87
C THR A 71 14.37 4.14 -1.14
N LEU A 72 13.78 3.02 -0.73
CA LEU A 72 14.48 1.87 -0.15
C LEU A 72 15.51 1.28 -1.12
N HIS A 73 15.29 1.42 -2.43
CA HIS A 73 16.25 1.02 -3.48
C HIS A 73 17.40 2.02 -3.72
N THR A 74 17.51 3.10 -2.94
CA THR A 74 18.73 3.92 -2.94
C THR A 74 19.90 3.15 -2.34
N LYS A 75 21.13 3.39 -2.82
CA LYS A 75 22.33 2.62 -2.45
C LYS A 75 22.49 2.39 -0.94
N TRP A 76 22.22 3.42 -0.13
CA TRP A 76 22.38 3.32 1.32
C TRP A 76 21.25 2.52 1.97
N LEU A 77 20.00 2.83 1.65
CA LEU A 77 18.84 2.14 2.24
C LEU A 77 18.78 0.69 1.76
N TYR A 78 19.13 0.42 0.51
CA TYR A 78 19.16 -0.94 -0.01
C TYR A 78 20.14 -1.77 0.81
N LYS A 79 21.38 -1.29 0.95
CA LYS A 79 22.44 -2.05 1.63
C LYS A 79 22.18 -2.31 3.12
N HIS A 80 21.48 -1.42 3.82
CA HIS A 80 21.36 -1.49 5.28
C HIS A 80 19.96 -1.84 5.78
N VAL A 81 18.94 -1.72 4.93
CA VAL A 81 17.53 -1.93 5.31
C VAL A 81 16.93 -2.97 4.37
N HIS A 82 16.85 -2.66 3.08
CA HIS A 82 16.04 -3.44 2.14
C HIS A 82 16.70 -4.71 1.62
N SER A 83 18.02 -4.87 1.80
CA SER A 83 18.74 -6.07 1.40
C SER A 83 18.29 -7.33 2.15
N ILE A 84 17.72 -7.18 3.35
CA ILE A 84 17.16 -8.29 4.13
C ILE A 84 15.89 -8.81 3.43
N HIS A 85 15.03 -7.90 2.99
CA HIS A 85 13.85 -8.26 2.21
C HIS A 85 14.22 -8.94 0.89
N HIS A 86 15.25 -8.42 0.21
CA HIS A 86 15.81 -9.00 -1.02
C HIS A 86 16.74 -10.21 -0.82
N GLU A 87 16.83 -10.79 0.37
CA GLU A 87 17.67 -11.97 0.60
C GLU A 87 17.23 -13.15 -0.28
N TYR A 88 15.92 -13.26 -0.52
CA TYR A 88 15.33 -14.31 -1.35
C TYR A 88 15.01 -13.79 -2.75
N ALA A 89 15.86 -14.14 -3.73
CA ALA A 89 15.62 -13.77 -5.13
C ALA A 89 14.31 -14.35 -5.71
N THR A 90 13.79 -15.43 -5.12
CA THR A 90 12.47 -16.00 -5.41
C THR A 90 11.70 -16.11 -4.10
N PRO A 91 10.89 -15.10 -3.74
CA PRO A 91 10.17 -15.11 -2.48
C PRO A 91 9.12 -16.22 -2.44
N PHE A 92 8.74 -16.59 -1.23
CA PHE A 92 7.55 -17.39 -0.94
C PHE A 92 6.74 -16.69 0.15
N GLY A 93 5.45 -16.98 0.26
CA GLY A 93 4.52 -16.14 1.04
C GLY A 93 4.95 -15.78 2.47
N LEU A 94 5.68 -16.66 3.17
CA LEU A 94 6.21 -16.38 4.53
C LEU A 94 7.34 -15.34 4.56
N THR A 95 8.11 -15.23 3.47
CA THR A 95 9.21 -14.25 3.36
C THR A 95 8.74 -12.84 3.10
N SER A 96 7.45 -12.65 2.78
CA SER A 96 6.86 -11.32 2.59
C SER A 96 7.04 -10.40 3.81
N GLU A 97 7.02 -10.99 5.02
CA GLU A 97 7.21 -10.28 6.28
C GLU A 97 8.66 -10.36 6.80
N TYR A 98 9.57 -11.01 6.05
CA TYR A 98 10.98 -11.11 6.41
C TYR A 98 11.72 -9.85 5.96
N ALA A 99 11.72 -8.83 6.80
CA ALA A 99 12.31 -7.53 6.49
C ALA A 99 12.99 -6.88 7.71
N HIS A 100 13.79 -5.85 7.43
CA HIS A 100 14.38 -5.04 8.49
C HIS A 100 13.28 -4.31 9.28
N PRO A 101 13.39 -4.13 10.63
CA PRO A 101 12.35 -3.47 11.41
C PRO A 101 11.95 -2.07 10.92
N ALA A 102 12.90 -1.29 10.40
CA ALA A 102 12.62 0.01 9.81
C ALA A 102 11.73 -0.06 8.55
N GLU A 103 11.88 -1.11 7.76
CA GLU A 103 11.01 -1.36 6.61
C GLU A 103 9.61 -1.77 7.08
N ILE A 104 9.51 -2.67 8.06
CA ILE A 104 8.23 -3.07 8.67
C ILE A 104 7.47 -1.84 9.19
N LEU A 105 8.15 -0.90 9.85
CA LEU A 105 7.53 0.35 10.32
C LEU A 105 7.02 1.22 9.16
N PHE A 106 7.77 1.32 8.07
CA PHE A 106 7.34 2.03 6.87
C PHE A 106 6.14 1.36 6.20
N LEU A 107 6.18 0.04 6.00
CA LEU A 107 5.09 -0.74 5.42
C LEU A 107 3.81 -0.65 6.25
N GLY A 108 3.96 -0.75 7.58
CA GLY A 108 2.90 -0.52 8.54
C GLY A 108 2.31 0.89 8.41
N PHE A 109 3.16 1.92 8.32
CA PHE A 109 2.71 3.30 8.09
C PHE A 109 1.91 3.45 6.79
N ALA A 110 2.42 2.92 5.67
CA ALA A 110 1.73 2.96 4.37
C ALA A 110 0.36 2.27 4.44
N THR A 111 0.26 1.16 5.17
CA THR A 111 -1.00 0.42 5.35
C THR A 111 -2.02 1.17 6.20
N VAL A 112 -1.59 1.91 7.24
CA VAL A 112 -2.52 2.54 8.20
C VAL A 112 -2.88 3.98 7.88
N VAL A 113 -2.13 4.68 7.00
CA VAL A 113 -2.38 6.09 6.70
C VAL A 113 -3.79 6.33 6.14
N GLY A 114 -4.28 5.48 5.25
CA GLY A 114 -5.64 5.57 4.70
C GLY A 114 -6.72 5.48 5.78
N PRO A 115 -6.79 4.38 6.54
CA PRO A 115 -7.71 4.25 7.67
C PRO A 115 -7.55 5.36 8.72
N ALA A 116 -6.33 5.83 8.98
CA ALA A 116 -6.10 6.90 9.94
C ALA A 116 -6.72 8.23 9.48
N LEU A 117 -6.77 8.51 8.18
CA LEU A 117 -7.38 9.72 7.62
C LEU A 117 -8.92 9.67 7.61
N THR A 118 -9.50 8.49 7.40
CA THR A 118 -10.95 8.31 7.23
C THR A 118 -11.67 7.83 8.48
N GLY A 119 -10.96 7.41 9.54
CA GLY A 119 -11.55 6.93 10.80
C GLY A 119 -12.69 5.91 10.59
N PRO A 120 -12.44 4.77 9.91
CA PRO A 120 -13.52 3.92 9.42
C PRO A 120 -14.18 3.10 10.52
N HIS A 121 -15.34 2.52 10.18
CA HIS A 121 -15.95 1.48 11.00
C HIS A 121 -14.98 0.29 11.18
N LEU A 122 -15.00 -0.33 12.36
CA LEU A 122 -14.08 -1.43 12.72
C LEU A 122 -14.13 -2.60 11.72
N PHE A 123 -15.31 -2.91 11.19
CA PHE A 123 -15.47 -3.90 10.12
C PHE A 123 -14.66 -3.55 8.86
N THR A 124 -14.70 -2.30 8.39
CA THR A 124 -13.93 -1.87 7.22
C THR A 124 -12.43 -1.94 7.49
N LEU A 125 -12.00 -1.59 8.70
CA LEU A 125 -10.59 -1.70 9.09
C LEU A 125 -10.13 -3.17 9.04
N TRP A 126 -10.88 -4.10 9.63
CA TRP A 126 -10.52 -5.53 9.57
C TRP A 126 -10.54 -6.08 8.14
N LEU A 127 -11.55 -5.71 7.35
CA LEU A 127 -11.61 -6.09 5.95
C LEU A 127 -10.38 -5.59 5.19
N TRP A 128 -9.99 -4.33 5.40
CA TRP A 128 -8.77 -3.76 4.82
C TRP A 128 -7.52 -4.55 5.20
N MET A 129 -7.33 -4.83 6.50
CA MET A 129 -6.16 -5.57 6.98
C MET A 129 -6.08 -6.98 6.38
N ILE A 130 -7.22 -7.68 6.26
CA ILE A 130 -7.28 -9.01 5.65
C ILE A 130 -6.89 -8.93 4.17
N LEU A 131 -7.48 -7.98 3.43
CA LEU A 131 -7.18 -7.81 2.01
C LEU A 131 -5.70 -7.49 1.78
N ARG A 132 -5.10 -6.61 2.61
CA ARG A 132 -3.67 -6.29 2.50
C ARG A 132 -2.77 -7.46 2.79
N VAL A 133 -3.01 -8.23 3.85
CA VAL A 133 -2.20 -9.42 4.15
C VAL A 133 -2.31 -10.46 3.04
N LEU A 134 -3.51 -10.70 2.51
CA LEU A 134 -3.71 -11.64 1.40
C LEU A 134 -2.96 -11.20 0.14
N GLU A 135 -3.03 -9.91 -0.19
CA GLU A 135 -2.34 -9.33 -1.35
C GLU A 135 -0.82 -9.43 -1.19
N THR A 136 -0.28 -9.05 -0.04
CA THR A 136 1.16 -9.14 0.26
C THR A 136 1.66 -10.58 0.12
N VAL A 137 0.93 -11.55 0.66
CA VAL A 137 1.29 -12.98 0.56
C VAL A 137 1.20 -13.48 -0.88
N GLU A 138 0.19 -13.05 -1.65
CA GLU A 138 0.03 -13.42 -3.06
C GLU A 138 1.16 -12.88 -3.93
N ALA A 139 1.50 -11.60 -3.78
CA ALA A 139 2.59 -10.94 -4.50
C ALA A 139 3.96 -11.57 -4.22
N HIS A 140 4.14 -12.20 -3.06
CA HIS A 140 5.39 -12.88 -2.67
C HIS A 140 5.29 -14.40 -2.74
N SER A 141 4.20 -14.95 -3.28
CA SER A 141 3.98 -16.38 -3.22
C SER A 141 4.97 -17.19 -4.07
N GLY A 142 5.59 -16.55 -5.07
CA GLY A 142 6.40 -17.21 -6.08
C GLY A 142 5.59 -18.06 -7.07
N TYR A 143 4.26 -17.97 -7.02
CA TYR A 143 3.34 -18.74 -7.85
C TYR A 143 2.31 -17.86 -8.53
N HIS A 144 2.22 -17.98 -9.85
CA HIS A 144 1.15 -17.38 -10.63
C HIS A 144 -0.05 -18.34 -10.68
N PHE A 145 -0.99 -18.18 -9.76
CA PHE A 145 -2.18 -19.03 -9.70
C PHE A 145 -3.18 -18.68 -10.81
N PRO A 146 -3.96 -19.65 -11.34
CA PRO A 146 -5.02 -19.40 -12.33
C PRO A 146 -6.10 -18.41 -11.87
N TRP A 147 -6.27 -18.26 -10.56
CA TRP A 147 -7.24 -17.34 -9.95
C TRP A 147 -6.58 -16.05 -9.43
N SER A 148 -5.28 -15.83 -9.69
CA SER A 148 -4.63 -14.57 -9.30
C SER A 148 -5.33 -13.38 -9.95
N PRO A 149 -5.55 -12.26 -9.25
CA PRO A 149 -6.14 -11.05 -9.83
C PRO A 149 -5.38 -10.53 -11.06
N SER A 150 -4.08 -10.79 -11.19
CA SER A 150 -3.27 -10.42 -12.37
C SER A 150 -3.82 -11.00 -13.68
N ASN A 151 -4.50 -12.16 -13.64
CA ASN A 151 -5.11 -12.78 -14.82
C ASN A 151 -6.35 -12.04 -15.32
N PHE A 152 -7.00 -11.24 -14.48
CA PHE A 152 -8.28 -10.59 -14.77
C PHE A 152 -8.17 -9.06 -14.79
N LEU A 153 -7.20 -8.50 -14.07
CA LEU A 153 -7.02 -7.06 -13.88
C LEU A 153 -5.65 -6.64 -14.43
N PRO A 154 -5.59 -5.98 -15.61
CA PRO A 154 -4.32 -5.67 -16.28
C PRO A 154 -3.45 -4.66 -15.54
N LEU A 155 -3.99 -3.98 -14.53
CA LEU A 155 -3.25 -3.04 -13.69
C LEU A 155 -2.69 -3.69 -12.43
N TYR A 156 -3.01 -4.95 -12.14
CA TYR A 156 -2.55 -5.65 -10.94
C TYR A 156 -1.19 -6.31 -11.21
N GLY A 157 -0.20 -6.06 -10.35
CA GLY A 157 1.16 -6.60 -10.52
C GLY A 157 1.23 -8.09 -10.26
N GLY A 158 0.75 -8.52 -9.09
CA GLY A 158 0.75 -9.92 -8.65
C GLY A 158 2.14 -10.53 -8.48
N ALA A 159 2.16 -11.84 -8.28
CA ALA A 159 3.38 -12.59 -7.96
C ALA A 159 4.51 -12.38 -8.97
N ASP A 160 4.24 -12.59 -10.27
CA ASP A 160 5.27 -12.52 -11.32
C ASP A 160 5.96 -11.15 -11.42
N PHE A 161 5.21 -10.07 -11.22
CA PHE A 161 5.74 -8.71 -11.29
C PHE A 161 6.72 -8.43 -10.15
N HIS A 162 6.40 -8.92 -8.95
CA HIS A 162 7.22 -8.75 -7.77
C HIS A 162 8.38 -9.77 -7.71
N ASP A 163 8.17 -10.98 -8.21
CA ASP A 163 9.25 -11.96 -8.41
C ASP A 163 10.35 -11.42 -9.32
N TYR A 164 9.98 -10.76 -10.42
CA TYR A 164 10.95 -10.10 -11.29
C TYR A 164 11.74 -9.03 -10.53
N HIS A 165 11.06 -8.24 -9.69
CA HIS A 165 11.69 -7.23 -8.86
C HIS A 165 12.79 -7.83 -7.96
N HIS A 166 12.48 -8.92 -7.24
CA HIS A 166 13.42 -9.61 -6.35
C HIS A 166 14.63 -10.20 -7.08
N ARG A 167 14.47 -10.67 -8.32
CA ARG A 167 15.55 -11.28 -9.11
C ARG A 167 16.53 -10.26 -9.68
N VAL A 168 16.12 -9.02 -9.86
CA VAL A 168 16.94 -8.00 -10.51
C VAL A 168 17.82 -7.30 -9.48
N LEU A 169 19.09 -7.11 -9.83
CA LEU A 169 20.04 -6.36 -8.99
C LEU A 169 19.51 -4.95 -8.70
N TYR A 170 19.76 -4.44 -7.49
CA TYR A 170 19.31 -3.11 -7.06
C TYR A 170 19.71 -1.97 -8.03
N THR A 171 20.83 -2.10 -8.74
CA THR A 171 21.30 -1.12 -9.74
C THR A 171 20.44 -1.05 -11.00
N LYS A 172 19.60 -2.05 -11.23
CA LYS A 172 18.61 -2.14 -12.30
C LYS A 172 17.20 -2.30 -11.74
N SER A 173 16.99 -1.89 -10.49
CA SER A 173 15.70 -2.01 -9.80
C SER A 173 14.59 -1.23 -10.53
N GLY A 174 13.38 -1.70 -10.32
CA GLY A 174 12.15 -1.25 -10.97
C GLY A 174 10.97 -1.93 -10.28
N ASN A 175 9.78 -1.93 -10.86
CA ASN A 175 8.65 -2.72 -10.35
C ASN A 175 8.35 -2.45 -8.85
N TYR A 176 8.18 -1.19 -8.48
CA TYR A 176 8.07 -0.79 -7.07
C TYR A 176 6.65 -0.77 -6.52
N ALA A 177 5.63 -0.93 -7.36
CA ALA A 177 4.23 -0.99 -6.92
C ALA A 177 4.01 -2.05 -5.84
N SER A 178 3.08 -1.78 -4.92
CA SER A 178 2.58 -2.83 -4.03
C SER A 178 1.60 -3.71 -4.79
N THR A 179 0.49 -3.11 -5.24
CA THR A 179 -0.66 -3.80 -5.82
C THR A 179 -0.86 -3.43 -7.28
N PHE A 180 -1.03 -2.14 -7.58
CA PHE A 180 -1.31 -1.67 -8.94
C PHE A 180 -0.08 -1.04 -9.61
N VAL A 181 0.23 -1.47 -10.82
CA VAL A 181 1.45 -1.09 -11.57
C VAL A 181 1.38 0.30 -12.24
N TYR A 182 0.33 1.08 -11.99
CA TYR A 182 0.09 2.36 -12.67
C TYR A 182 1.22 3.37 -12.43
N MET A 183 1.81 3.38 -11.23
CA MET A 183 2.96 4.23 -10.94
C MET A 183 4.20 3.79 -11.70
N ASP A 184 4.47 2.48 -11.73
CA ASP A 184 5.58 1.97 -12.51
C ASP A 184 5.45 2.27 -14.00
N TRP A 185 4.23 2.19 -14.55
CA TRP A 185 3.97 2.58 -15.91
C TRP A 185 4.21 4.08 -16.14
N LEU A 186 3.66 4.93 -15.26
CA LEU A 186 3.75 6.39 -15.38
C LEU A 186 5.20 6.89 -15.32
N PHE A 187 6.00 6.32 -14.42
CA PHE A 187 7.40 6.69 -14.23
C PHE A 187 8.39 5.82 -15.00
N GLY A 188 7.89 4.81 -15.73
CA GLY A 188 8.68 3.92 -16.58
C GLY A 188 9.65 3.04 -15.80
N THR A 189 9.31 2.63 -14.58
CA THR A 189 10.12 1.76 -13.71
C THR A 189 9.85 0.28 -13.93
N ASP A 190 8.92 -0.11 -14.81
CA ASP A 190 8.66 -1.52 -15.20
C ASP A 190 9.19 -1.92 -16.60
N LYS A 191 10.00 -1.06 -17.24
CA LYS A 191 10.50 -1.30 -18.62
C LYS A 191 11.25 -2.63 -18.76
N GLY A 192 12.02 -3.01 -17.74
CA GLY A 192 12.74 -4.28 -17.72
C GLY A 192 11.80 -5.48 -17.75
N TYR A 193 10.75 -5.43 -16.93
CA TYR A 193 9.72 -6.46 -16.86
C TYR A 193 8.95 -6.58 -18.18
N ARG A 194 8.50 -5.46 -18.75
CA ARG A 194 7.80 -5.46 -20.06
C ARG A 194 8.65 -6.08 -21.16
N LYS A 195 9.95 -5.80 -21.16
CA LYS A 195 10.88 -6.41 -22.11
C LYS A 195 10.98 -7.92 -21.93
N LEU A 196 11.01 -8.40 -20.67
CA LEU A 196 11.00 -9.83 -20.38
C LEU A 196 9.71 -10.49 -20.90
N LYS A 197 8.54 -9.94 -20.57
CA LYS A 197 7.25 -10.50 -21.04
C LYS A 197 7.15 -10.54 -22.57
N ALA A 198 7.65 -9.51 -23.26
CA ALA A 198 7.67 -9.49 -24.73
C ALA A 198 8.58 -10.59 -25.32
N VAL A 199 9.69 -10.93 -24.66
CA VAL A 199 10.55 -12.05 -25.09
C VAL A 199 9.87 -13.39 -24.83
N GLU A 200 9.25 -13.58 -23.67
CA GLU A 200 8.52 -14.80 -23.32
C GLU A 200 7.38 -15.10 -24.30
N GLU A 201 6.64 -14.06 -24.70
CA GLU A 201 5.57 -14.16 -25.70
C GLU A 201 6.11 -14.62 -27.06
N VAL A 202 7.24 -14.07 -27.51
CA VAL A 202 7.90 -14.48 -28.77
C VAL A 202 8.43 -15.91 -28.68
N GLU A 203 8.94 -16.34 -27.53
CA GLU A 203 9.45 -17.70 -27.30
C GLU A 203 8.35 -18.74 -27.06
N GLY A 204 7.08 -18.32 -26.98
CA GLY A 204 5.94 -19.19 -26.69
C GLY A 204 5.93 -19.74 -25.25
N LYS A 205 6.62 -19.08 -24.32
CA LYS A 205 6.62 -19.43 -22.90
C LYS A 205 5.49 -18.66 -22.21
N ASN A 206 4.32 -19.29 -22.12
CA ASN A 206 3.24 -18.82 -21.27
C ASN A 206 3.30 -19.59 -19.95
N TYR A 207 3.85 -18.97 -18.92
CA TYR A 207 3.72 -19.44 -17.54
C TYR A 207 2.40 -18.94 -16.95
#